data_AF-A0A7S0XT14-F1
#
_entry.id   AF-A0A7S0XT14-F1
#
_cell.length_a   1.000
_cell.length_b   1.000
_cell.length_c   1.000
_cell.angle_alpha   90.00
_cell.angle_beta   90.00
_cell.angle_gamma   90.00
#
_symmetry.space_group_name_H-M   'P 1'
#
loop_
_entity.id
_entity.type
_entity.pdbx_description
1 polymer ?
#
loop_
_entity_poly.entity_id
_entity_poly.type
_entity_poly.pdbx_seq_one_letter_code
_entity_poly.pdbx_strand_id
1 'polypeptide(L)'
;SPSQSHSSLFLASLQEEREPSRSVSDSERPSGTAGVECTWLRPVDTMSEGQENASASFPVGSRVRVFGLQAKPELNEREGRVASLPASNGRISVELEACPGPVVNVKPANLVLAKVPEERAELGADGVLVRMEGGTFNTMLDTARFMVNHIHGYTLAPMVQEMEHIHALRGSPQGQAILLGLTTKMYTYWTSDLPGFAGGVFPMIQETCDTSCATHKAKAPPGADAEEAIPLQLRNWSSAMKEDDVGRWGQKAARRYGAFWATKDTPEGMLLLDERDGAVYCALGIAETLKAPLVRMGMTLPVKIKLTLLPFRGRIVYDGLMAGENGPPEQAKGSRAAEILAAVEEAESNGAVVSNISAVGPLHEDYGIAAAFARKAAGDAEASEEAEEKVPLSNKTKKAVKGIKDLPKMPMPGGYWVARRFAYTEAENPNHMVIFLSGTGHTLGGFQSAALEPTAEELLCNLAKTAKVAKCVPTAFAHDSAPAMAGVRQALRGFGVRADYYVPAPVEETGDSTQPGAGE
;
A
#
# COMPACT_ATOMS: atom_id res chain seq x y z
N SER A 1 20.39 -1.35 32.80
CA SER A 1 19.67 -0.52 31.82
C SER A 1 20.49 -0.40 30.55
N PRO A 2 20.19 -1.18 29.50
CA PRO A 2 20.80 -1.04 28.18
C PRO A 2 19.77 -0.46 27.21
N SER A 3 19.72 0.86 27.05
CA SER A 3 18.87 1.49 26.03
C SER A 3 19.44 2.80 25.45
N GLN A 4 20.69 3.15 25.74
CA GLN A 4 21.28 4.43 25.32
C GLN A 4 22.38 4.33 24.24
N SER A 5 22.76 3.12 23.78
CA SER A 5 23.91 2.96 22.87
C SER A 5 23.59 2.92 21.38
N HIS A 6 22.32 2.84 20.96
CA HIS A 6 21.98 2.60 19.55
C HIS A 6 21.77 3.87 18.69
N SER A 7 21.45 5.03 19.28
CA SER A 7 21.18 6.26 18.51
C SER A 7 22.43 6.88 17.86
N SER A 8 23.63 6.55 18.34
CA SER A 8 24.89 7.16 17.85
C SER A 8 25.45 6.53 16.58
N LEU A 9 25.07 5.29 16.23
CA LEU A 9 25.59 4.57 15.05
C LEU A 9 24.83 4.92 13.75
N PHE A 10 23.70 5.61 13.86
CA PHE A 10 22.75 5.87 12.77
C PHE A 10 23.29 6.75 11.62
N LEU A 11 24.30 7.60 11.83
CA LEU A 11 24.67 8.65 10.85
C LEU A 11 26.10 8.61 10.33
N ALA A 12 26.98 7.73 10.84
CA ALA A 12 28.33 7.59 10.29
C ALA A 12 28.31 7.07 8.83
N SER A 13 27.28 6.29 8.48
CA SER A 13 27.07 5.68 7.15
C SER A 13 26.67 6.69 6.06
N LEU A 14 26.02 7.80 6.40
CA LEU A 14 25.55 8.81 5.43
C LEU A 14 26.64 9.77 4.94
N GLN A 15 27.84 9.75 5.54
CA GLN A 15 28.91 10.72 5.23
C GLN A 15 29.91 10.25 4.15
N GLU A 16 29.86 8.99 3.69
CA GLU A 16 30.94 8.41 2.85
C GLU A 16 30.72 8.41 1.33
N GLU A 17 29.66 9.00 0.79
CA GLU A 17 29.58 9.25 -0.67
C GLU A 17 30.36 10.52 -1.05
N ARG A 18 31.70 10.40 -1.13
CA ARG A 18 32.56 11.41 -1.79
C ARG A 18 32.35 11.36 -3.30
N GLU A 19 31.87 12.46 -3.87
CA GLU A 19 31.79 12.66 -5.32
C GLU A 19 33.17 12.60 -6.00
N PRO A 20 33.31 11.93 -7.17
CA PRO A 20 34.45 12.16 -8.05
C PRO A 20 34.30 13.53 -8.72
N SER A 21 35.18 14.46 -8.36
CA SER A 21 35.28 15.80 -8.94
C SER A 21 35.37 15.75 -10.47
N ARG A 22 34.29 16.09 -11.17
CA ARG A 22 34.31 16.43 -12.61
C ARG A 22 34.29 17.94 -12.75
N SER A 23 35.41 18.50 -13.19
CA SER A 23 35.52 19.89 -13.61
C SER A 23 34.76 20.09 -14.92
N VAL A 24 33.70 20.89 -14.89
CA VAL A 24 33.05 21.43 -16.09
C VAL A 24 33.36 22.93 -16.13
N SER A 25 33.93 23.36 -17.25
CA SER A 25 34.34 24.73 -17.54
C SER A 25 33.13 25.63 -17.81
N ASP A 26 33.10 26.77 -17.13
CA ASP A 26 32.19 27.89 -17.35
C ASP A 26 32.38 28.56 -18.72
N SER A 27 31.28 28.74 -19.44
CA SER A 27 31.17 29.82 -20.43
C SER A 27 29.71 30.26 -20.62
N GLU A 28 29.46 31.53 -20.28
CA GLU A 28 28.47 32.46 -20.83
C GLU A 28 26.99 32.34 -20.40
N ARG A 29 26.59 33.22 -19.48
CA ARG A 29 25.21 33.75 -19.37
C ARG A 29 25.22 35.29 -19.50
N PRO A 30 24.36 35.89 -20.32
CA PRO A 30 24.20 37.33 -20.36
C PRO A 30 23.20 37.84 -19.32
N SER A 31 23.55 39.00 -18.76
CA SER A 31 22.81 39.82 -17.81
C SER A 31 21.60 40.52 -18.43
N GLY A 32 20.47 40.50 -17.73
CA GLY A 32 19.29 41.30 -18.06
C GLY A 32 18.40 41.52 -16.86
N THR A 33 18.70 42.55 -16.07
CA THR A 33 17.93 43.05 -14.94
C THR A 33 16.89 44.08 -15.42
N ALA A 34 15.61 43.85 -15.12
CA ALA A 34 14.60 44.89 -15.11
C ALA A 34 13.76 44.71 -13.83
N GLY A 35 13.85 45.69 -12.95
CA GLY A 35 13.18 45.71 -11.65
C GLY A 35 11.71 46.06 -11.76
N VAL A 36 10.91 45.44 -10.91
CA VAL A 36 9.57 45.90 -10.54
C VAL A 36 9.51 45.88 -9.01
N GLU A 37 9.56 47.07 -8.42
CA GLU A 37 9.26 47.31 -7.01
C GLU A 37 7.76 47.09 -6.77
N CYS A 38 7.42 46.21 -5.83
CA CYS A 38 6.09 46.15 -5.22
C CYS A 38 6.23 46.41 -3.72
N THR A 39 6.10 47.68 -3.35
CA THR A 39 5.94 48.14 -1.96
C THR A 39 4.51 47.91 -1.48
N TRP A 40 4.25 46.87 -0.69
CA TRP A 40 3.12 46.82 0.27
C TRP A 40 3.37 45.79 1.38
N LEU A 41 4.03 46.18 2.46
CA LEU A 41 3.85 45.53 3.77
C LEU A 41 4.01 46.57 4.88
N ARG A 42 2.91 46.85 5.58
CA ARG A 42 2.96 47.36 6.97
C ARG A 42 2.60 46.19 7.89
N PRO A 43 3.19 46.12 9.10
CA PRO A 43 2.86 45.09 10.07
C PRO A 43 1.48 45.37 10.66
N VAL A 44 0.65 44.34 10.80
CA VAL A 44 -0.58 44.39 11.61
C VAL A 44 -0.30 43.64 12.90
N ASP A 45 -0.56 44.35 13.99
CA ASP A 45 -0.46 43.88 15.37
C ASP A 45 -1.37 42.67 15.64
N THR A 46 -0.85 41.77 16.46
CA THR A 46 -1.56 40.76 17.24
C THR A 46 -2.85 41.29 17.87
N MET A 47 -3.97 40.58 17.69
CA MET A 47 -4.94 40.18 18.75
C MET A 47 -6.13 39.36 18.21
N SER A 48 -6.52 38.36 19.03
CA SER A 48 -7.88 37.82 19.25
C SER A 48 -8.49 36.81 18.26
N GLU A 49 -8.53 35.55 18.68
CA GLU A 49 -9.47 34.52 18.19
C GLU A 49 -10.92 34.91 18.56
N GLY A 50 -11.58 35.58 17.63
CA GLY A 50 -13.01 35.84 17.65
C GLY A 50 -13.62 35.39 16.33
N GLN A 51 -14.52 34.40 16.40
CA GLN A 51 -15.16 33.75 15.27
C GLN A 51 -16.15 34.69 14.55
N GLU A 52 -15.65 35.55 13.67
CA GLU A 52 -16.46 36.25 12.67
C GLU A 52 -16.58 35.39 11.41
N ASN A 53 -17.70 34.66 11.30
CA ASN A 53 -18.16 34.07 10.03
C ASN A 53 -18.65 35.20 9.10
N ALA A 54 -17.73 36.04 8.63
CA ALA A 54 -17.91 36.71 7.36
C ALA A 54 -18.11 35.62 6.31
N SER A 55 -19.09 35.80 5.43
CA SER A 55 -19.43 34.88 4.34
C SER A 55 -18.22 34.65 3.43
N ALA A 56 -17.33 33.74 3.81
CA ALA A 56 -16.20 33.33 2.99
C ALA A 56 -16.79 32.76 1.70
N SER A 57 -16.65 33.53 0.62
CA SER A 57 -16.98 33.02 -0.70
C SER A 57 -15.97 31.95 -1.04
N PHE A 58 -16.42 30.75 -1.40
CA PHE A 58 -15.58 29.70 -1.97
C PHE A 58 -15.79 29.71 -3.49
N PRO A 59 -14.88 30.32 -4.28
CA PRO A 59 -14.96 30.30 -5.74
C PRO A 59 -15.07 28.87 -6.28
N VAL A 60 -15.73 28.71 -7.43
CA VAL A 60 -15.68 27.44 -8.18
C VAL A 60 -14.23 27.09 -8.47
N GLY A 61 -13.86 25.83 -8.25
CA GLY A 61 -12.50 25.31 -8.38
C GLY A 61 -11.64 25.43 -7.11
N SER A 62 -12.07 26.18 -6.10
CA SER A 62 -11.36 26.25 -4.81
C SER A 62 -11.32 24.90 -4.13
N ARG A 63 -10.16 24.55 -3.58
CA ARG A 63 -9.97 23.35 -2.78
C ARG A 63 -10.50 23.60 -1.38
N VAL A 64 -11.42 22.76 -0.93
CA VAL A 64 -12.10 22.90 0.36
C VAL A 64 -12.03 21.59 1.13
N ARG A 65 -12.01 21.66 2.45
CA ARG A 65 -12.18 20.53 3.36
C ARG A 65 -13.55 20.62 4.01
N VAL A 66 -14.28 19.51 3.98
CA VAL A 66 -15.58 19.37 4.62
C VAL A 66 -15.36 19.11 6.11
N PHE A 67 -16.08 19.83 6.97
CA PHE A 67 -15.99 19.64 8.43
C PHE A 67 -17.33 19.92 9.12
N GLY A 68 -17.49 19.43 10.35
CA GLY A 68 -18.64 19.72 11.21
C GLY A 68 -19.99 19.15 10.73
N LEU A 69 -20.02 18.23 9.77
CA LEU A 69 -21.26 17.54 9.37
C LEU A 69 -21.72 16.59 10.47
N GLN A 70 -22.92 16.82 11.00
CA GLN A 70 -23.56 15.93 11.98
C GLN A 70 -24.30 14.77 11.32
N ALA A 71 -24.89 14.98 10.14
CA ALA A 71 -25.69 13.98 9.45
C ALA A 71 -24.85 12.92 8.71
N LYS A 72 -23.64 13.30 8.27
CA LYS A 72 -22.68 12.45 7.55
C LYS A 72 -21.27 12.69 8.08
N PRO A 73 -20.98 12.33 9.34
CA PRO A 73 -19.69 12.60 9.95
C PRO A 73 -18.53 11.93 9.21
N GLU A 74 -18.77 10.87 8.44
CA GLU A 74 -17.81 10.18 7.59
C GLU A 74 -17.30 11.02 6.40
N LEU A 75 -17.96 12.15 6.11
CA LEU A 75 -17.53 13.13 5.11
C LEU A 75 -16.69 14.26 5.73
N ASN A 76 -16.59 14.33 7.06
CA ASN A 76 -15.67 15.28 7.69
C ASN A 76 -14.22 14.91 7.40
N GLU A 77 -13.37 15.92 7.35
CA GLU A 77 -11.95 15.87 6.95
C GLU A 77 -11.71 15.48 5.48
N ARG A 78 -12.78 15.33 4.68
CA ARG A 78 -12.63 15.08 3.24
C ARG A 78 -12.34 16.37 2.49
N GLU A 79 -11.34 16.32 1.63
CA GLU A 79 -11.02 17.41 0.73
C GLU A 79 -11.81 17.26 -0.57
N GLY A 80 -12.03 18.37 -1.27
CA GLY A 80 -12.80 18.46 -2.49
C GLY A 80 -12.53 19.75 -3.22
N ARG A 81 -13.10 19.88 -4.41
CA ARG A 81 -13.17 21.12 -5.17
C ARG A 81 -14.59 21.61 -5.23
N VAL A 82 -14.77 22.92 -5.11
CA VAL A 82 -16.09 23.52 -5.33
C VAL A 82 -16.46 23.33 -6.80
N ALA A 83 -17.44 22.48 -7.07
CA ALA A 83 -17.94 22.19 -8.41
C ALA A 83 -18.95 23.25 -8.87
N SER A 84 -19.80 23.72 -7.95
CA SER A 84 -20.74 24.81 -8.25
C SER A 84 -21.01 25.67 -7.02
N LEU A 85 -21.27 26.96 -7.29
CA LEU A 85 -21.73 27.94 -6.31
C LEU A 85 -23.11 27.57 -5.73
N PRO A 86 -23.57 28.26 -4.67
CA PRO A 86 -24.76 27.88 -3.95
C PRO A 86 -25.96 27.71 -4.88
N ALA A 87 -26.59 26.53 -4.87
CA ALA A 87 -27.90 26.36 -5.48
C ALA A 87 -28.94 27.24 -4.76
N SER A 88 -30.18 27.30 -5.26
CA SER A 88 -31.26 28.06 -4.62
C SER A 88 -31.51 27.71 -3.13
N ASN A 89 -30.98 26.58 -2.66
CA ASN A 89 -31.03 26.13 -1.28
C ASN A 89 -29.87 26.63 -0.38
N GLY A 90 -28.95 27.45 -0.91
CA GLY A 90 -27.82 28.01 -0.17
C GLY A 90 -26.68 27.02 0.13
N ARG A 91 -26.64 25.85 -0.52
CA ARG A 91 -25.58 24.84 -0.35
C ARG A 91 -24.62 24.84 -1.54
N ILE A 92 -23.34 24.71 -1.24
CA ILE A 92 -22.25 24.62 -2.21
C ILE A 92 -22.08 23.16 -2.63
N SER A 93 -22.00 22.92 -3.93
CA SER A 93 -21.68 21.60 -4.48
C SER A 93 -20.18 21.42 -4.43
N VAL A 94 -19.70 20.49 -3.60
CA VAL A 94 -18.29 20.14 -3.50
C VAL A 94 -18.10 18.76 -4.13
N GLU A 95 -17.33 18.70 -5.20
CA GLU A 95 -16.82 17.45 -5.74
C GLU A 95 -15.66 17.00 -4.86
N LEU A 96 -15.86 15.96 -4.03
CA LEU A 96 -14.80 15.48 -3.15
C LEU A 96 -13.61 14.97 -3.98
N GLU A 97 -12.40 15.07 -3.45
CA GLU A 97 -11.17 14.54 -4.06
C GLU A 97 -11.12 13.01 -3.88
N ALA A 98 -12.00 12.39 -4.63
CA ALA A 98 -12.05 11.02 -5.09
C ALA A 98 -12.16 11.16 -6.62
N CYS A 99 -11.74 10.22 -7.46
CA CYS A 99 -11.91 10.40 -8.91
C CYS A 99 -13.08 9.56 -9.43
N PRO A 100 -14.12 10.16 -10.06
CA PRO A 100 -14.63 11.44 -9.62
C PRO A 100 -15.27 11.25 -8.26
N GLY A 101 -15.26 12.29 -7.45
CA GLY A 101 -15.83 12.22 -6.13
C GLY A 101 -17.30 12.51 -6.22
N PRO A 102 -18.09 11.96 -5.29
CA PRO A 102 -19.47 12.35 -5.20
C PRO A 102 -19.53 13.86 -4.95
N VAL A 103 -20.40 14.51 -5.72
CA VAL A 103 -20.76 15.88 -5.49
C VAL A 103 -21.65 15.93 -4.25
N VAL A 104 -21.12 16.51 -3.18
CA VAL A 104 -21.84 16.68 -1.92
C VAL A 104 -22.29 18.13 -1.77
N ASN A 105 -23.58 18.31 -1.48
CA ASN A 105 -24.16 19.63 -1.25
C ASN A 105 -24.01 20.01 0.23
N VAL A 106 -23.02 20.85 0.52
CA VAL A 106 -22.59 21.19 1.88
C VAL A 106 -22.88 22.66 2.16
N LYS A 107 -23.25 23.00 3.40
CA LYS A 107 -23.42 24.41 3.78
C LYS A 107 -22.05 25.10 3.78
N PRO A 108 -21.94 26.39 3.43
CA PRO A 108 -20.67 27.12 3.49
C PRO A 108 -20.00 27.05 4.88
N ALA A 109 -20.78 27.05 5.96
CA ALA A 109 -20.29 26.91 7.34
C ALA A 109 -19.66 25.54 7.67
N ASN A 110 -19.78 24.56 6.77
CA ASN A 110 -19.21 23.22 6.87
C ASN A 110 -18.03 23.04 5.90
N LEU A 111 -17.51 24.12 5.32
CA LEU A 111 -16.35 24.13 4.43
C LEU A 111 -15.27 25.06 4.97
N VAL A 112 -14.03 24.60 4.99
CA VAL A 112 -12.86 25.44 5.14
C VAL A 112 -12.02 25.37 3.87
N LEU A 113 -11.31 26.43 3.50
CA LEU A 113 -10.34 26.34 2.41
C LEU A 113 -9.29 25.31 2.83
N ALA A 114 -9.10 24.28 2.00
CA ALA A 114 -8.05 23.31 2.25
C ALA A 114 -6.71 24.05 2.07
N LYS A 115 -5.83 23.97 3.07
CA LYS A 115 -4.47 24.47 2.92
C LYS A 115 -3.84 23.70 1.77
N VAL A 116 -3.59 24.38 0.64
CA VAL A 116 -2.72 23.82 -0.39
C VAL A 116 -1.38 23.61 0.33
N PRO A 117 -0.79 22.41 0.31
CA PRO A 117 0.55 22.22 0.86
C PRO A 117 1.45 23.31 0.29
N GLU A 118 1.97 24.17 1.17
CA GLU A 118 2.81 25.31 0.77
C GLU A 118 4.08 24.81 0.08
N GLU A 119 4.56 23.62 0.49
CA GLU A 119 5.56 22.82 -0.21
C GLU A 119 4.85 21.70 -1.01
N ARG A 120 4.99 21.74 -2.34
CA ARG A 120 4.74 20.57 -3.18
C ARG A 120 6.06 19.86 -3.44
N ALA A 121 6.04 18.54 -3.48
CA ALA A 121 7.21 17.76 -3.90
C ALA A 121 7.72 18.31 -5.23
N GLU A 122 9.01 18.61 -5.27
CA GLU A 122 9.67 19.17 -6.41
C GLU A 122 9.81 18.10 -7.49
N LEU A 123 9.36 18.47 -8.69
CA LEU A 123 9.39 17.58 -9.83
C LEU A 123 10.79 17.65 -10.46
N GLY A 124 11.48 16.52 -10.47
CA GLY A 124 12.67 16.32 -11.28
C GLY A 124 12.34 16.19 -12.76
N ALA A 125 13.36 15.89 -13.58
CA ALA A 125 13.14 15.57 -14.97
C ALA A 125 12.27 14.30 -15.13
N ASP A 126 11.40 14.28 -16.14
CA ASP A 126 10.70 13.07 -16.59
C ASP A 126 9.78 12.40 -15.53
N GLY A 127 9.19 13.17 -14.62
CA GLY A 127 8.19 12.62 -13.68
C GLY A 127 8.78 11.81 -12.53
N VAL A 128 9.98 12.17 -12.08
CA VAL A 128 10.62 11.63 -10.86
C VAL A 128 10.71 12.70 -9.77
N LEU A 129 10.85 12.30 -8.52
CA LEU A 129 11.23 13.21 -7.43
C LEU A 129 12.62 13.81 -7.72
N VAL A 130 12.83 15.08 -7.37
CA VAL A 130 14.18 15.64 -7.36
C VAL A 130 15.10 14.75 -6.51
N ARG A 131 16.34 14.53 -6.95
CA ARG A 131 17.29 13.58 -6.35
C ARG A 131 17.34 13.64 -4.82
N MET A 132 17.33 14.84 -4.25
CA MET A 132 17.33 15.05 -2.80
C MET A 132 16.06 14.56 -2.11
N GLU A 133 14.89 14.84 -2.68
CA GLU A 133 13.62 14.35 -2.16
C GLU A 133 13.48 12.84 -2.34
N GLY A 134 13.88 12.31 -3.50
CA GLY A 134 13.87 10.88 -3.77
C GLY A 134 14.78 10.10 -2.80
N GLY A 135 15.97 10.63 -2.51
CA GLY A 135 16.88 10.06 -1.49
C GLY A 135 16.28 10.12 -0.08
N THR A 136 15.67 11.25 0.30
CA THR A 136 14.99 11.42 1.59
C THR A 136 13.83 10.44 1.73
N PHE A 137 13.01 10.30 0.69
CA PHE A 137 11.87 9.39 0.63
C PHE A 137 12.29 7.91 0.73
N ASN A 138 13.32 7.50 -0.01
CA ASN A 138 13.86 6.14 0.09
C ASN A 138 14.42 5.84 1.49
N THR A 139 15.20 6.76 2.06
CA THR A 139 15.77 6.60 3.40
C THR A 139 14.67 6.48 4.46
N MET A 140 13.58 7.25 4.29
CA MET A 140 12.41 7.15 5.14
C MET A 140 11.78 5.76 5.11
N LEU A 141 11.54 5.22 3.92
CA LEU A 141 10.96 3.90 3.74
C LEU A 141 11.88 2.79 4.27
N ASP A 142 13.19 2.91 4.05
CA ASP A 142 14.16 1.94 4.55
C ASP A 142 14.23 1.97 6.07
N THR A 143 14.22 3.16 6.67
CA THR A 143 14.10 3.32 8.12
C THR A 143 12.82 2.69 8.63
N ALA A 144 11.70 2.94 7.97
CA ALA A 144 10.41 2.40 8.40
C ALA A 144 10.35 0.86 8.33
N ARG A 145 10.94 0.26 7.29
CA ARG A 145 11.09 -1.21 7.15
C ARG A 145 11.99 -1.79 8.23
N PHE A 146 13.08 -1.10 8.57
CA PHE A 146 13.94 -1.49 9.67
C PHE A 146 13.22 -1.41 11.02
N MET A 147 12.52 -0.31 11.28
CA MET A 147 11.77 -0.10 12.53
C MET A 147 10.67 -1.14 12.73
N VAL A 148 9.91 -1.51 11.68
CA VAL A 148 8.91 -2.56 11.84
C VAL A 148 9.53 -3.92 12.14
N ASN A 149 10.72 -4.22 11.60
CA ASN A 149 11.45 -5.43 11.97
C ASN A 149 11.90 -5.37 13.44
N HIS A 150 12.44 -4.23 13.88
CA HIS A 150 12.84 -4.01 15.26
C HIS A 150 11.69 -4.15 16.26
N ILE A 151 10.51 -3.59 15.95
CA ILE A 151 9.29 -3.74 16.77
C ILE A 151 8.94 -5.22 17.00
N HIS A 152 9.25 -6.09 16.03
CA HIS A 152 9.03 -7.53 16.13
C HIS A 152 10.25 -8.28 16.68
N GLY A 153 11.20 -7.60 17.33
CA GLY A 153 12.42 -8.23 17.84
C GLY A 153 13.25 -8.88 16.74
N TYR A 154 13.23 -8.31 15.53
CA TYR A 154 13.91 -8.80 14.34
C TYR A 154 13.40 -10.16 13.80
N THR A 155 12.24 -10.64 14.24
CA THR A 155 11.74 -11.96 13.82
C THR A 155 11.10 -11.95 12.43
N LEU A 156 10.75 -10.79 11.87
CA LEU A 156 10.16 -10.72 10.51
C LEU A 156 11.21 -10.94 9.42
N ALA A 157 12.42 -10.43 9.65
CA ALA A 157 13.57 -10.60 8.79
C ALA A 157 14.85 -10.69 9.65
N PRO A 158 15.21 -11.89 10.18
CA PRO A 158 16.34 -12.06 11.11
C PRO A 158 17.70 -11.59 10.57
N MET A 159 17.85 -11.57 9.24
CA MET A 159 19.05 -11.07 8.57
C MET A 159 19.17 -9.54 8.58
N VAL A 160 18.09 -8.80 8.86
CA VAL A 160 18.09 -7.33 8.89
C VAL A 160 18.27 -6.87 10.33
N GLN A 161 19.52 -6.82 10.80
CA GLN A 161 19.88 -6.36 12.14
C GLN A 161 20.40 -4.91 12.14
N GLU A 162 20.89 -4.45 10.98
CA GLU A 162 21.42 -3.11 10.75
C GLU A 162 20.71 -2.47 9.55
N MET A 163 20.81 -1.15 9.41
CA MET A 163 20.14 -0.40 8.33
C MET A 163 20.71 -0.76 6.96
N GLU A 164 22.03 -0.96 6.90
CA GLU A 164 22.80 -1.35 5.73
C GLU A 164 22.28 -2.65 5.11
N HIS A 165 21.73 -3.54 5.94
CA HIS A 165 21.14 -4.79 5.47
C HIS A 165 19.90 -4.54 4.62
N ILE A 166 19.11 -3.49 4.88
CA ILE A 166 17.96 -3.11 4.03
C ILE A 166 18.42 -2.77 2.61
N HIS A 167 19.51 -2.01 2.48
CA HIS A 167 20.04 -1.62 1.16
C HIS A 167 20.49 -2.86 0.36
N ALA A 168 21.15 -3.81 1.02
CA ALA A 168 21.59 -5.06 0.39
C ALA A 168 20.41 -5.90 -0.17
N LEU A 169 19.24 -5.85 0.48
CA LEU A 169 18.05 -6.58 0.01
C LEU A 169 17.52 -6.10 -1.34
N ARG A 170 17.82 -4.86 -1.77
CA ARG A 170 17.31 -4.32 -3.03
C ARG A 170 17.89 -5.02 -4.26
N GLY A 171 19.07 -5.62 -4.13
CA GLY A 171 19.82 -6.24 -5.22
C GLY A 171 19.40 -7.66 -5.60
N SER A 172 18.50 -8.31 -4.84
CA SER A 172 18.12 -9.71 -5.10
C SER A 172 16.61 -9.93 -5.10
N PRO A 173 16.09 -10.89 -5.90
CA PRO A 173 14.66 -11.24 -5.88
C PRO A 173 14.15 -11.66 -4.50
N GLN A 174 14.96 -12.43 -3.76
CA GLN A 174 14.64 -12.83 -2.38
C GLN A 174 14.58 -11.62 -1.44
N GLY A 175 15.52 -10.69 -1.57
CA GLY A 175 15.53 -9.46 -0.78
C GLY A 175 14.32 -8.57 -1.09
N GLN A 176 13.90 -8.48 -2.35
CA GLN A 176 12.66 -7.78 -2.74
C GLN A 176 11.42 -8.41 -2.09
N ALA A 177 11.33 -9.74 -2.00
CA ALA A 177 10.24 -10.43 -1.30
C ALA A 177 10.22 -10.10 0.21
N ILE A 178 11.40 -10.06 0.84
CA ILE A 178 11.54 -9.64 2.24
C ILE A 178 11.10 -8.18 2.42
N LEU A 179 11.57 -7.27 1.57
CA LEU A 179 11.18 -5.85 1.62
C LEU A 179 9.67 -5.67 1.44
N LEU A 180 9.03 -6.46 0.58
CA LEU A 180 7.56 -6.45 0.41
C LEU A 180 6.84 -6.93 1.67
N GLY A 181 7.36 -7.98 2.31
CA GLY A 181 6.86 -8.48 3.60
C GLY A 181 6.95 -7.42 4.71
N LEU A 182 8.13 -6.80 4.85
CA LEU A 182 8.37 -5.71 5.81
C LEU A 182 7.46 -4.52 5.51
N THR A 183 7.35 -4.08 4.26
CA THR A 183 6.50 -2.95 3.84
C THR A 183 5.03 -3.19 4.18
N THR A 184 4.53 -4.41 3.97
CA THR A 184 3.16 -4.78 4.33
C THR A 184 2.91 -4.64 5.83
N LYS A 185 3.86 -5.09 6.66
CA LYS A 185 3.78 -4.95 8.13
C LYS A 185 3.94 -3.51 8.56
N MET A 186 4.88 -2.77 7.97
CA MET A 186 5.22 -1.39 8.29
C MET A 186 3.98 -0.50 8.35
N TYR A 187 3.13 -0.55 7.31
CA TYR A 187 1.91 0.26 7.32
C TYR A 187 0.85 -0.21 8.34
N THR A 188 0.84 -1.48 8.73
CA THR A 188 -0.04 -1.99 9.79
C THR A 188 0.33 -1.41 11.15
N TYR A 189 1.63 -1.19 11.36
CA TYR A 189 2.19 -0.65 12.60
C TYR A 189 2.58 0.82 12.48
N TRP A 190 2.10 1.54 11.47
CA TRP A 190 2.52 2.92 11.23
C TRP A 190 2.23 3.83 12.42
N THR A 191 1.00 3.75 12.95
CA THR A 191 0.52 4.50 14.12
C THR A 191 -0.15 3.57 15.12
N SER A 192 0.57 2.56 15.61
CA SER A 192 0.04 1.54 16.51
C SER A 192 0.43 1.76 17.97
N ASP A 193 -0.52 1.60 18.89
CA ASP A 193 -0.27 1.56 20.34
C ASP A 193 0.19 0.16 20.77
N LEU A 194 1.40 -0.23 20.40
CA LEU A 194 1.98 -1.50 20.85
C LEU A 194 2.58 -1.36 22.26
N PRO A 195 2.35 -2.34 23.15
CA PRO A 195 3.02 -2.36 24.45
C PRO A 195 4.54 -2.34 24.30
N GLY A 196 5.20 -1.34 24.88
CA GLY A 196 6.67 -1.17 24.82
C GLY A 196 7.19 -0.37 23.63
N PHE A 197 6.36 -0.07 22.62
CA PHE A 197 6.70 0.77 21.49
C PHE A 197 5.61 1.84 21.32
N ALA A 198 5.74 2.93 22.07
CA ALA A 198 4.74 3.99 22.07
C ALA A 198 4.59 4.58 20.65
N GLY A 199 3.40 4.43 20.07
CA GLY A 199 2.98 5.12 18.85
C GLY A 199 3.30 4.42 17.52
N GLY A 200 4.14 3.38 17.47
CA GLY A 200 4.43 2.61 16.25
C GLY A 200 5.56 3.18 15.39
N VAL A 201 5.61 2.79 14.11
CA VAL A 201 6.72 3.07 13.19
C VAL A 201 6.91 4.58 12.96
N PHE A 202 5.84 5.33 12.72
CA PHE A 202 5.94 6.75 12.40
C PHE A 202 6.48 7.58 13.59
N PRO A 203 5.93 7.46 14.81
CA PRO A 203 6.49 8.15 15.97
C PRO A 203 7.95 7.78 16.26
N MET A 204 8.36 6.52 16.05
CA MET A 204 9.76 6.12 16.20
C MET A 204 10.68 6.81 15.17
N ILE A 205 10.23 6.95 13.91
CA ILE A 205 10.98 7.68 12.89
C ILE A 205 11.05 9.16 13.25
N GLN A 206 9.94 9.76 13.70
CA GLN A 206 9.87 11.14 14.11
C GLN A 206 10.83 11.42 15.28
N GLU A 207 10.80 10.60 16.32
CA GLU A 207 11.72 10.70 17.47
C GLU A 207 13.19 10.57 17.05
N THR A 208 13.48 9.64 16.14
CA THR A 208 14.83 9.46 15.57
C THR A 208 15.29 10.70 14.82
N CYS A 209 14.40 11.29 14.01
CA CYS A 209 14.66 12.52 13.26
C CYS A 209 14.89 13.71 14.20
N ASP A 210 14.02 13.90 15.19
CA ASP A 210 14.09 15.00 16.15
C ASP A 210 15.36 14.91 17.01
N THR A 211 15.71 13.71 17.48
CA THR A 211 16.94 13.44 18.24
C THR A 211 18.18 13.75 17.40
N SER A 212 18.16 13.37 16.12
CA SER A 212 19.26 13.65 15.18
C SER A 212 19.40 15.15 14.94
N CYS A 213 18.30 15.84 14.68
CA CYS A 213 18.29 17.30 14.51
C CYS A 213 18.81 18.01 15.76
N ALA A 214 18.35 17.64 16.95
CA ALA A 214 18.81 18.20 18.22
C ALA A 214 20.32 17.96 18.44
N THR A 215 20.81 16.76 18.09
CA THR A 215 22.24 16.43 18.18
C THR A 215 23.09 17.30 17.25
N HIS A 216 22.65 17.54 16.02
CA HIS A 216 23.34 18.42 15.08
C HIS A 216 23.34 19.87 15.55
N LYS A 217 22.19 20.37 16.02
CA LYS A 217 22.07 21.71 16.62
C LYS A 217 23.02 21.90 17.80
N ALA A 218 23.10 20.90 18.69
CA ALA A 218 23.98 20.93 19.86
C ALA A 218 25.48 20.89 19.50
N LYS A 219 25.83 20.33 18.34
CA LYS A 219 27.20 20.27 17.81
C LYS A 219 27.55 21.45 16.89
N ALA A 220 26.63 22.38 16.65
CA ALA A 220 26.88 23.53 15.79
C ALA A 220 28.03 24.38 16.36
N PRO A 221 28.98 24.84 15.52
CA PRO A 221 30.04 25.73 15.96
C PRO A 221 29.48 27.01 16.61
N PRO A 222 30.13 27.58 17.65
CA PRO A 222 29.69 28.84 18.24
C PRO A 222 29.55 29.94 17.17
N GLY A 223 28.36 30.56 17.09
CA GLY A 223 28.06 31.62 16.14
C GLY A 223 27.56 31.17 14.76
N ALA A 224 27.54 29.87 14.47
CA ALA A 224 26.86 29.34 13.28
C ALA A 224 25.34 29.29 13.50
N ASP A 225 24.55 29.41 12.42
CA ASP A 225 23.11 29.12 12.49
C ASP A 225 22.91 27.63 12.78
N ALA A 226 22.26 27.33 13.90
CA ALA A 226 22.00 25.96 14.34
C ALA A 226 21.11 25.18 13.36
N GLU A 227 20.22 25.85 12.61
CA GLU A 227 19.41 25.21 11.58
C GLU A 227 20.24 24.85 10.33
N GLU A 228 21.20 25.69 9.96
CA GLU A 228 22.11 25.39 8.84
C GLU A 228 23.07 24.23 9.16
N ALA A 229 23.37 24.01 10.44
CA ALA A 229 24.19 22.89 10.91
C ALA A 229 23.51 21.52 10.76
N ILE A 230 22.20 21.49 10.51
CA ILE A 230 21.47 20.24 10.26
C ILE A 230 21.69 19.82 8.80
N PRO A 231 22.12 18.56 8.55
CA PRO A 231 22.20 18.02 7.19
C PRO A 231 20.90 18.26 6.43
N LEU A 232 21.01 18.72 5.18
CA LEU A 232 19.86 19.06 4.34
C LEU A 232 18.83 17.91 4.26
N GLN A 233 19.31 16.67 4.20
CA GLN A 233 18.46 15.48 4.22
C GLN A 233 17.61 15.37 5.50
N LEU A 234 18.20 15.62 6.68
CA LEU A 234 17.47 15.61 7.96
C LEU A 234 16.48 16.76 8.06
N ARG A 235 16.81 17.94 7.50
CA ARG A 235 15.85 19.07 7.42
C ARG A 235 14.66 18.73 6.54
N ASN A 236 14.90 18.18 5.36
CA ASN A 236 13.85 17.73 4.45
C ASN A 236 13.00 16.65 5.09
N TRP A 237 13.63 15.74 5.83
CA TRP A 237 12.94 14.68 6.55
C TRP A 237 12.06 15.25 7.66
N SER A 238 12.57 16.16 8.48
CA SER A 238 11.80 16.84 9.52
C SER A 238 10.64 17.64 8.95
N SER A 239 10.82 18.33 7.81
CA SER A 239 9.73 19.02 7.12
C SER A 239 8.67 18.02 6.64
N ALA A 240 9.07 16.95 5.94
CA ALA A 240 8.16 15.93 5.45
C ALA A 240 7.36 15.24 6.57
N MET A 241 7.94 15.05 7.76
CA MET A 241 7.26 14.45 8.92
C MET A 241 6.25 15.40 9.59
N LYS A 242 6.44 16.71 9.46
CA LYS A 242 5.50 17.72 9.98
C LYS A 242 4.26 17.86 9.12
N GLU A 243 4.30 17.36 7.89
CA GLU A 243 3.14 17.30 7.02
C GLU A 243 2.22 16.14 7.39
N ASP A 244 0.91 16.42 7.35
CA ASP A 244 -0.12 15.40 7.59
C ASP A 244 0.00 14.19 6.64
N ASP A 245 0.65 14.34 5.49
CA ASP A 245 0.75 13.28 4.47
C ASP A 245 1.44 12.01 5.00
N VAL A 246 2.66 12.13 5.55
CA VAL A 246 3.46 10.98 5.99
C VAL A 246 2.85 10.32 7.23
N GLY A 247 2.38 11.11 8.20
CA GLY A 247 1.76 10.58 9.43
C GLY A 247 0.53 9.72 9.16
N ARG A 248 -0.13 9.90 8.01
CA ARG A 248 -1.35 9.17 7.63
C ARG A 248 -1.11 7.89 6.86
N TRP A 249 0.11 7.51 6.47
CA TRP A 249 0.32 6.32 5.63
C TRP A 249 -0.17 5.00 6.25
N GLY A 250 -0.32 4.94 7.58
CA GLY A 250 -0.98 3.83 8.27
C GLY A 250 -2.46 3.68 7.94
N GLN A 251 -3.12 4.80 7.66
CA GLN A 251 -4.54 4.85 7.35
C GLN A 251 -4.77 4.28 5.96
N LYS A 252 -5.59 3.24 5.86
CA LYS A 252 -5.94 2.61 4.58
C LYS A 252 -6.53 3.60 3.57
N ALA A 253 -7.19 4.66 4.03
CA ALA A 253 -7.79 5.67 3.17
C ALA A 253 -6.77 6.63 2.54
N ALA A 254 -5.63 6.85 3.21
CA ALA A 254 -4.59 7.77 2.79
C ALA A 254 -3.54 7.13 1.88
N ARG A 255 -3.71 5.88 1.46
CA ARG A 255 -2.84 5.21 0.49
C ARG A 255 -3.66 4.34 -0.46
N ARG A 256 -3.10 4.02 -1.62
CA ARG A 256 -3.74 3.14 -2.60
C ARG A 256 -2.83 1.96 -2.89
N TYR A 257 -3.12 0.84 -2.23
CA TYR A 257 -2.51 -0.45 -2.51
C TYR A 257 -3.42 -1.26 -3.43
N GLY A 258 -2.88 -1.82 -4.51
CA GLY A 258 -3.68 -2.56 -5.49
C GLY A 258 -2.86 -3.04 -6.69
N ALA A 259 -3.57 -3.62 -7.65
CA ALA A 259 -3.05 -3.89 -8.99
C ALA A 259 -3.36 -2.70 -9.90
N PHE A 260 -2.37 -2.27 -10.66
CA PHE A 260 -2.44 -1.12 -11.55
C PHE A 260 -1.89 -1.51 -12.91
N TRP A 261 -2.51 -0.99 -13.97
CA TRP A 261 -1.93 -1.00 -15.31
C TRP A 261 -1.07 0.24 -15.49
N ALA A 262 0.23 0.03 -15.54
CA ALA A 262 1.21 1.06 -15.85
C ALA A 262 1.18 1.33 -17.36
N THR A 263 0.92 2.57 -17.81
CA THR A 263 0.59 2.86 -19.22
C THR A 263 1.59 3.72 -19.96
N LYS A 264 1.87 4.95 -19.50
CA LYS A 264 2.84 5.86 -20.11
C LYS A 264 3.44 6.82 -19.09
N ASP A 265 4.70 7.18 -19.33
CA ASP A 265 5.36 8.28 -18.62
C ASP A 265 4.86 9.61 -19.16
N THR A 266 4.72 10.58 -18.26
CA THR A 266 4.47 11.98 -18.55
C THR A 266 5.50 12.82 -17.81
N PRO A 267 5.67 14.11 -18.14
CA PRO A 267 6.51 15.01 -17.33
C PRO A 267 6.09 15.05 -15.85
N GLU A 268 4.82 14.78 -15.53
CA GLU A 268 4.30 14.82 -14.16
C GLU A 268 4.40 13.49 -13.41
N GLY A 269 4.82 12.40 -14.08
CA GLY A 269 4.86 11.06 -13.50
C GLY A 269 4.29 10.00 -14.44
N MET A 270 4.26 8.75 -13.96
CA MET A 270 3.68 7.61 -14.66
C MET A 270 2.17 7.58 -14.45
N LEU A 271 1.41 7.35 -15.53
CA LEU A 271 -0.02 7.10 -15.43
C LEU A 271 -0.30 5.63 -15.11
N LEU A 272 -1.12 5.41 -14.08
CA LEU A 272 -1.46 4.13 -13.50
C LEU A 272 -2.99 3.99 -13.45
N LEU A 273 -3.55 3.06 -14.19
CA LEU A 273 -4.97 2.72 -14.14
C LEU A 273 -5.20 1.65 -13.06
N ASP A 274 -5.88 1.98 -11.96
CA ASP A 274 -6.24 1.00 -10.91
C ASP A 274 -7.24 -0.01 -11.48
N GLU A 275 -6.93 -1.30 -11.35
CA GLU A 275 -7.76 -2.34 -11.93
C GLU A 275 -9.13 -2.47 -11.24
N ARG A 276 -9.23 -2.08 -9.97
CA ARG A 276 -10.44 -2.28 -9.17
C ARG A 276 -11.51 -1.27 -9.50
N ASP A 277 -11.12 0.00 -9.62
CA ASP A 277 -12.04 1.10 -9.80
C ASP A 277 -11.82 1.88 -11.11
N GLY A 278 -10.81 1.56 -11.91
CA GLY A 278 -10.55 2.26 -13.17
C GLY A 278 -10.13 3.72 -12.99
N ALA A 279 -9.78 4.14 -11.77
CA ALA A 279 -9.22 5.47 -11.55
C ALA A 279 -7.80 5.55 -12.12
N VAL A 280 -7.46 6.70 -12.71
CA VAL A 280 -6.12 6.94 -13.27
C VAL A 280 -5.34 7.84 -12.33
N TYR A 281 -4.23 7.32 -11.81
CA TYR A 281 -3.33 8.04 -10.92
C TYR A 281 -2.07 8.46 -11.68
N CYS A 282 -1.57 9.66 -11.40
CA CYS A 282 -0.25 10.10 -11.84
C CYS A 282 0.72 9.98 -10.66
N ALA A 283 1.65 9.03 -10.75
CA ALA A 283 2.60 8.72 -9.67
C ALA A 283 4.04 9.01 -10.09
N LEU A 284 4.77 9.73 -9.23
CA LEU A 284 6.17 10.05 -9.43
C LEU A 284 7.07 8.84 -9.22
N GLY A 285 8.10 8.77 -10.04
CA GLY A 285 9.29 7.95 -9.79
C GLY A 285 10.07 8.44 -8.55
N ILE A 286 10.88 7.58 -7.94
CA ILE A 286 11.75 7.98 -6.81
C ILE A 286 13.13 8.40 -7.32
N ALA A 287 13.89 7.45 -7.87
CA ALA A 287 15.19 7.69 -8.50
C ALA A 287 15.13 7.62 -10.03
N GLU A 288 14.15 6.91 -10.55
CA GLU A 288 13.84 6.73 -11.97
C GLU A 288 12.33 6.57 -12.14
N THR A 289 11.84 6.68 -13.37
CA THR A 289 10.41 6.48 -13.69
C THR A 289 10.01 5.02 -13.44
N LEU A 290 8.72 4.75 -13.22
CA LEU A 290 8.23 3.37 -13.05
C LEU A 290 8.41 2.53 -14.32
N LYS A 291 8.47 3.17 -15.50
CA LYS A 291 8.72 2.50 -16.78
C LYS A 291 10.13 1.91 -16.87
N ALA A 292 11.14 2.60 -16.35
CA ALA A 292 12.54 2.21 -16.50
C ALA A 292 12.83 0.74 -16.07
N PRO A 293 12.44 0.29 -14.85
CA PRO A 293 12.62 -1.11 -14.47
C PRO A 293 11.80 -2.09 -15.32
N LEU A 294 10.59 -1.72 -15.76
CA LEU A 294 9.76 -2.58 -16.61
C LEU A 294 10.38 -2.80 -17.99
N VAL A 295 10.97 -1.75 -18.57
CA VAL A 295 11.69 -1.83 -19.85
C VAL A 295 12.97 -2.66 -19.70
N ARG A 296 13.71 -2.54 -18.59
CA ARG A 296 14.87 -3.42 -18.32
C ARG A 296 14.48 -4.89 -18.23
N MET A 297 13.26 -5.19 -17.79
CA MET A 297 12.70 -6.55 -17.81
C MET A 297 12.21 -6.99 -19.19
N GLY A 298 12.41 -6.19 -20.24
CA GLY A 298 12.00 -6.50 -21.61
C GLY A 298 10.50 -6.36 -21.87
N MET A 299 9.76 -5.70 -20.98
CA MET A 299 8.31 -5.52 -21.12
C MET A 299 7.97 -4.24 -21.87
N THR A 300 6.85 -4.27 -22.60
CA THR A 300 6.28 -3.07 -23.23
C THR A 300 4.93 -2.74 -22.60
N LEU A 301 4.71 -1.45 -22.32
CA LEU A 301 3.47 -0.97 -21.69
C LEU A 301 2.25 -1.17 -22.62
N PRO A 302 1.03 -1.40 -22.08
CA PRO A 302 0.70 -1.43 -20.66
C PRO A 302 1.12 -2.72 -19.93
N VAL A 303 1.59 -2.57 -18.68
CA VAL A 303 1.99 -3.69 -17.80
C VAL A 303 1.26 -3.62 -16.47
N LYS A 304 0.68 -4.74 -16.04
CA LYS A 304 0.02 -4.92 -14.75
C LYS A 304 1.05 -5.16 -13.65
N ILE A 305 1.03 -4.30 -12.65
CA ILE A 305 1.90 -4.33 -11.48
C ILE A 305 1.11 -4.10 -10.20
N LYS A 306 1.58 -4.68 -9.11
CA LYS A 306 1.08 -4.48 -7.76
C LYS A 306 2.06 -3.58 -7.01
N LEU A 307 1.55 -2.49 -6.45
CA LEU A 307 2.35 -1.51 -5.72
C LEU A 307 1.50 -0.75 -4.69
N THR A 308 2.14 0.09 -3.88
CA THR A 308 1.45 1.06 -3.01
C THR A 308 1.73 2.47 -3.49
N LEU A 309 0.66 3.24 -3.73
CA LEU A 309 0.72 4.68 -3.96
C LEU A 309 0.53 5.42 -2.64
N LEU A 310 1.42 6.36 -2.36
CA LEU A 310 1.47 7.16 -1.14
C LEU A 310 1.36 8.65 -1.48
N PRO A 311 0.64 9.44 -0.66
CA PRO A 311 0.72 10.89 -0.70
C PRO A 311 2.06 11.34 -0.12
N PHE A 312 2.72 12.25 -0.80
CA PHE A 312 3.96 12.86 -0.34
C PHE A 312 4.05 14.28 -0.86
N ARG A 313 4.00 15.26 0.05
CA ARG A 313 4.09 16.70 -0.27
C ARG A 313 3.12 17.10 -1.38
N GLY A 314 1.88 16.69 -1.23
CA GLY A 314 0.82 16.98 -2.17
C GLY A 314 0.93 16.32 -3.56
N ARG A 315 1.83 15.34 -3.74
CA ARG A 315 1.98 14.49 -4.93
C ARG A 315 1.70 13.03 -4.58
N ILE A 316 1.58 12.17 -5.59
CA ILE A 316 1.58 10.71 -5.41
C ILE A 316 2.95 10.17 -5.76
N VAL A 317 3.51 9.34 -4.89
CA VAL A 317 4.77 8.62 -5.09
C VAL A 317 4.51 7.14 -4.80
N TYR A 318 5.09 6.24 -5.59
CA TYR A 318 5.04 4.81 -5.26
C TYR A 318 6.06 4.47 -4.15
N ASP A 319 5.82 3.42 -3.38
CA ASP A 319 6.66 3.05 -2.22
C ASP A 319 8.00 2.36 -2.55
N GLY A 320 8.45 2.45 -3.80
CA GLY A 320 9.72 1.87 -4.23
C GLY A 320 9.69 0.36 -4.46
N LEU A 321 8.55 -0.31 -4.29
CA LEU A 321 8.39 -1.75 -4.53
C LEU A 321 7.30 -2.02 -5.56
N MET A 322 7.57 -2.96 -6.46
CA MET A 322 6.62 -3.43 -7.46
C MET A 322 6.69 -4.96 -7.55
N ALA A 323 5.55 -5.60 -7.67
CA ALA A 323 5.43 -7.05 -7.86
C ALA A 323 4.41 -7.35 -8.96
N GLY A 324 4.42 -8.54 -9.56
CA GLY A 324 3.22 -9.01 -10.28
C GLY A 324 2.16 -9.46 -9.29
N GLU A 325 0.90 -9.55 -9.73
CA GLU A 325 -0.20 -9.91 -8.83
C GLU A 325 -0.09 -11.34 -8.30
N ASN A 326 0.27 -12.28 -9.19
CA ASN A 326 0.40 -13.72 -8.91
C ASN A 326 1.73 -14.28 -9.47
N GLY A 327 2.78 -13.44 -9.55
CA GLY A 327 4.06 -13.84 -10.13
C GLY A 327 4.79 -12.67 -10.81
N PRO A 328 5.39 -12.86 -12.01
CA PRO A 328 5.98 -11.75 -12.75
C PRO A 328 4.89 -10.75 -13.20
N PRO A 329 5.25 -9.49 -13.48
CA PRO A 329 4.31 -8.53 -14.05
C PRO A 329 3.70 -9.02 -15.37
N GLU A 330 2.43 -8.70 -15.59
CA GLU A 330 1.66 -9.19 -16.74
C GLU A 330 1.57 -8.09 -17.81
N GLN A 331 1.90 -8.42 -19.06
CA GLN A 331 1.80 -7.46 -20.15
C GLN A 331 0.44 -7.55 -20.87
N ALA A 332 -0.24 -6.42 -21.04
CA ALA A 332 -1.47 -6.34 -21.83
C ALA A 332 -1.19 -6.59 -23.32
N LYS A 333 -2.09 -7.29 -24.01
CA LYS A 333 -1.97 -7.61 -25.44
C LYS A 333 -3.24 -7.24 -26.21
N GLY A 334 -3.09 -6.97 -27.51
CA GLY A 334 -4.20 -6.81 -28.45
C GLY A 334 -5.23 -5.77 -28.03
N SER A 335 -6.51 -6.15 -28.08
CA SER A 335 -7.64 -5.30 -27.70
C SER A 335 -7.55 -4.80 -26.27
N ARG A 336 -7.07 -5.62 -25.32
CA ARG A 336 -6.97 -5.23 -23.92
C ARG A 336 -6.01 -4.07 -23.71
N ALA A 337 -4.87 -4.08 -24.40
CA ALA A 337 -3.92 -2.96 -24.34
C ALA A 337 -4.54 -1.67 -24.89
N ALA A 338 -5.28 -1.76 -26.01
CA ALA A 338 -5.99 -0.61 -26.58
C ALA A 338 -7.07 -0.05 -25.64
N GLU A 339 -7.84 -0.91 -24.97
CA GLU A 339 -8.85 -0.50 -23.99
C GLU A 339 -8.25 0.25 -22.79
N ILE A 340 -7.14 -0.25 -22.26
CA ILE A 340 -6.42 0.38 -21.15
C ILE A 340 -5.91 1.78 -21.55
N LEU A 341 -5.31 1.89 -22.73
CA LEU A 341 -4.79 3.17 -23.23
C LEU A 341 -5.91 4.17 -23.50
N ALA A 342 -7.02 3.73 -24.09
CA ALA A 342 -8.19 4.58 -24.34
C ALA A 342 -8.80 5.11 -23.02
N ALA A 343 -8.89 4.29 -21.98
CA ALA A 343 -9.39 4.71 -20.67
C ALA A 343 -8.47 5.78 -20.02
N VAL A 344 -7.16 5.64 -20.20
CA VAL A 344 -6.20 6.64 -19.71
C VAL A 344 -6.29 7.94 -20.49
N GLU A 345 -6.39 7.88 -21.81
CA GLU A 345 -6.56 9.07 -22.67
C GLU A 345 -7.88 9.80 -22.37
N GLU A 346 -8.96 9.06 -22.12
CA GLU A 346 -10.24 9.63 -21.68
C GLU A 346 -10.10 10.35 -20.33
N ALA A 347 -9.43 9.73 -19.35
CA ALA A 347 -9.19 10.37 -18.05
C ALA A 347 -8.36 11.65 -18.17
N GLU A 348 -7.31 11.65 -19.00
CA GLU A 348 -6.50 12.84 -19.26
C GLU A 348 -7.31 13.96 -19.94
N SER A 349 -8.05 13.64 -21.01
CA SER A 349 -8.83 14.64 -21.75
C SER A 349 -9.93 15.28 -20.91
N ASN A 350 -10.46 14.54 -19.93
CA ASN A 350 -11.45 15.02 -18.97
C ASN A 350 -10.84 15.70 -17.74
N GLY A 351 -9.51 15.76 -17.60
CA GLY A 351 -8.85 16.29 -16.40
C GLY A 351 -9.09 15.44 -15.14
N ALA A 352 -9.44 14.16 -15.32
CA ALA A 352 -9.78 13.20 -14.27
C ALA A 352 -8.57 12.36 -13.81
N VAL A 353 -7.35 12.89 -13.95
CA VAL A 353 -6.14 12.23 -13.47
C VAL A 353 -5.88 12.63 -12.01
N VAL A 354 -5.78 11.63 -11.13
CA VAL A 354 -5.51 11.84 -9.71
C VAL A 354 -4.03 12.09 -9.50
N SER A 355 -3.66 13.31 -9.13
CA SER A 355 -2.27 13.72 -8.83
C SER A 355 -1.96 13.81 -7.33
N ASN A 356 -2.97 13.60 -6.47
CA ASN A 356 -2.84 13.62 -5.02
C ASN A 356 -3.86 12.67 -4.37
N ILE A 357 -3.41 11.76 -3.50
CA ILE A 357 -4.29 10.94 -2.66
C ILE A 357 -4.64 11.79 -1.44
N SER A 358 -5.81 12.43 -1.46
CA SER A 358 -6.31 13.12 -0.29
C SER A 358 -6.46 12.14 0.90
N ALA A 359 -6.43 12.69 2.12
CA ALA A 359 -6.55 11.98 3.41
C ALA A 359 -7.67 10.92 3.46
N VAL A 360 -8.69 11.10 2.63
CA VAL A 360 -9.88 10.27 2.61
C VAL A 360 -10.14 9.86 1.17
N GLY A 361 -9.33 8.91 0.68
CA GLY A 361 -9.31 8.51 -0.72
C GLY A 361 -10.66 8.01 -1.28
N PRO A 362 -10.70 7.55 -2.55
CA PRO A 362 -11.94 7.41 -3.29
C PRO A 362 -13.08 6.69 -2.59
N LEU A 363 -14.29 7.28 -2.72
CA LEU A 363 -15.54 6.67 -2.32
C LEU A 363 -15.87 5.52 -3.27
N HIS A 364 -15.71 4.31 -2.74
CA HIS A 364 -16.67 3.20 -2.76
C HIS A 364 -17.70 3.14 -3.91
N GLU A 365 -17.70 1.99 -4.60
CA GLU A 365 -18.72 1.29 -5.44
C GLU A 365 -19.57 2.05 -6.49
N ASP A 366 -19.72 3.37 -6.44
CA ASP A 366 -20.63 4.13 -7.33
C ASP A 366 -19.95 4.72 -8.58
N TYR A 367 -18.66 4.44 -8.81
CA TYR A 367 -17.91 4.98 -9.95
C TYR A 367 -18.44 4.36 -11.26
N GLY A 368 -19.05 5.14 -12.15
CA GLY A 368 -19.72 4.64 -13.37
C GLY A 368 -18.79 3.95 -14.37
N ILE A 369 -17.53 4.38 -14.47
CA ILE A 369 -16.51 3.75 -15.33
C ILE A 369 -15.92 2.49 -14.66
N ALA A 370 -15.90 2.39 -13.32
CA ALA A 370 -15.55 1.19 -12.51
C ALA A 370 -16.69 0.24 -12.63
N ALA A 371 -17.93 0.72 -12.56
CA ALA A 371 -19.07 -0.11 -12.72
C ALA A 371 -19.08 -0.65 -14.15
N ALA A 372 -18.57 0.07 -15.16
CA ALA A 372 -18.39 -0.47 -16.51
C ALA A 372 -17.20 -1.46 -16.59
N PHE A 373 -16.03 -1.13 -16.05
CA PHE A 373 -14.86 -2.01 -16.04
C PHE A 373 -15.03 -3.23 -15.14
N ALA A 374 -15.64 -3.09 -13.96
CA ALA A 374 -15.98 -4.15 -13.03
C ALA A 374 -17.22 -4.93 -13.50
N ARG A 375 -18.23 -4.35 -14.16
CA ARG A 375 -19.29 -5.16 -14.82
C ARG A 375 -18.76 -5.89 -16.04
N LYS A 376 -17.80 -5.32 -16.79
CA LYS A 376 -17.16 -5.99 -17.92
C LYS A 376 -16.13 -7.02 -17.46
N ALA A 377 -15.33 -6.74 -16.44
CA ALA A 377 -14.41 -7.70 -15.85
C ALA A 377 -15.14 -8.78 -15.05
N ALA A 378 -16.22 -8.46 -14.34
CA ALA A 378 -17.10 -9.46 -13.75
C ALA A 378 -17.88 -10.20 -14.84
N GLY A 379 -18.27 -9.56 -15.94
CA GLY A 379 -18.92 -10.21 -17.08
C GLY A 379 -17.97 -11.11 -17.87
N ASP A 380 -16.70 -10.74 -18.01
CA ASP A 380 -15.66 -11.51 -18.68
C ASP A 380 -15.12 -12.62 -17.76
N ALA A 381 -15.05 -12.38 -16.44
CA ALA A 381 -14.75 -13.40 -15.44
C ALA A 381 -15.94 -14.34 -15.24
N GLU A 382 -17.18 -13.86 -15.26
CA GLU A 382 -18.38 -14.72 -15.29
C GLU A 382 -18.47 -15.45 -16.63
N ALA A 383 -18.09 -14.86 -17.76
CA ALA A 383 -18.04 -15.58 -19.03
C ALA A 383 -16.89 -16.60 -19.09
N SER A 384 -15.75 -16.34 -18.45
CA SER A 384 -14.66 -17.31 -18.33
C SER A 384 -14.90 -18.36 -17.22
N GLU A 385 -15.63 -18.02 -16.16
CA GLU A 385 -16.07 -18.94 -15.09
C GLU A 385 -17.36 -19.72 -15.45
N GLU A 386 -18.22 -19.20 -16.33
CA GLU A 386 -19.32 -19.98 -16.94
C GLU A 386 -18.80 -20.88 -18.06
N ALA A 387 -17.65 -20.53 -18.66
CA ALA A 387 -16.87 -21.42 -19.52
C ALA A 387 -16.06 -22.45 -18.73
N GLU A 388 -15.81 -22.26 -17.43
CA GLU A 388 -15.44 -23.36 -16.53
C GLU A 388 -16.66 -24.26 -16.36
N GLU A 389 -16.73 -25.27 -17.23
CA GLU A 389 -17.72 -26.34 -17.21
C GLU A 389 -18.03 -26.72 -15.76
N LYS A 390 -19.24 -26.41 -15.29
CA LYS A 390 -19.70 -26.71 -13.92
C LYS A 390 -19.61 -28.22 -13.72
N VAL A 391 -18.45 -28.69 -13.25
CA VAL A 391 -18.23 -30.11 -12.99
C VAL A 391 -19.31 -30.53 -12.00
N PRO A 392 -20.22 -31.44 -12.39
CA PRO A 392 -21.33 -31.82 -11.54
C PRO A 392 -20.78 -32.36 -10.20
N LEU A 393 -21.13 -31.70 -9.09
CA LEU A 393 -20.72 -32.18 -7.78
C LEU A 393 -21.23 -33.61 -7.58
N SER A 394 -20.34 -34.50 -7.15
CA SER A 394 -20.70 -35.87 -6.79
C SER A 394 -21.75 -35.87 -5.67
N ASN A 395 -22.48 -36.98 -5.53
CA ASN A 395 -23.47 -37.14 -4.46
C ASN A 395 -22.83 -37.06 -3.06
N LYS A 396 -21.57 -37.52 -2.93
CA LYS A 396 -20.81 -37.43 -1.68
C LYS A 396 -20.49 -35.98 -1.33
N THR A 397 -20.01 -35.22 -2.31
CA THR A 397 -19.71 -33.79 -2.13
C THR A 397 -20.97 -33.00 -1.78
N LYS A 398 -22.08 -33.23 -2.47
CA LYS A 398 -23.38 -32.60 -2.14
C LYS A 398 -23.82 -32.89 -0.69
N LYS A 399 -23.65 -34.13 -0.23
CA LYS A 399 -23.97 -34.53 1.15
C LYS A 399 -23.05 -33.84 2.17
N ALA A 400 -21.76 -33.72 1.86
CA ALA A 400 -20.79 -33.03 2.71
C ALA A 400 -21.10 -31.53 2.84
N VAL A 401 -21.31 -30.84 1.71
CA VAL A 401 -21.68 -29.41 1.68
C VAL A 401 -22.97 -29.15 2.47
N LYS A 402 -23.99 -30.01 2.31
CA LYS A 402 -25.21 -29.90 3.11
C LYS A 402 -24.93 -30.02 4.61
N GLY A 403 -24.08 -30.97 5.01
CA GLY A 403 -23.69 -31.13 6.42
C GLY A 403 -22.93 -29.94 7.01
N ILE A 404 -22.20 -29.18 6.18
CA ILE A 404 -21.53 -27.93 6.56
C ILE A 404 -22.55 -26.79 6.69
N LYS A 405 -23.50 -26.69 5.76
CA LYS A 405 -24.49 -25.59 5.71
C LYS A 405 -25.32 -25.47 6.99
N ASP A 406 -25.67 -26.60 7.60
CA ASP A 406 -26.62 -26.66 8.71
C ASP A 406 -25.98 -26.34 10.08
N LEU A 407 -24.66 -26.07 10.11
CA LEU A 407 -23.91 -25.83 11.35
C LEU A 407 -23.65 -24.34 11.58
N PRO A 408 -23.59 -23.89 12.86
CA PRO A 408 -23.28 -22.50 13.19
C PRO A 408 -21.83 -22.16 12.82
N LYS A 409 -21.59 -20.91 12.44
CA LYS A 409 -20.22 -20.44 12.14
C LYS A 409 -19.45 -20.16 13.42
N MET A 410 -18.18 -20.54 13.43
CA MET A 410 -17.26 -20.23 14.52
C MET A 410 -16.84 -18.76 14.42
N PRO A 411 -16.94 -17.97 15.51
CA PRO A 411 -16.48 -16.59 15.50
C PRO A 411 -14.96 -16.49 15.34
N MET A 412 -14.49 -15.40 14.74
CA MET A 412 -13.06 -15.09 14.66
C MET A 412 -12.50 -14.79 16.06
N PRO A 413 -11.21 -15.09 16.33
CA PRO A 413 -10.19 -15.61 15.40
C PRO A 413 -10.23 -17.14 15.18
N GLY A 414 -11.06 -17.88 15.92
CA GLY A 414 -11.14 -19.35 15.82
C GLY A 414 -11.70 -19.88 14.50
N GLY A 415 -12.43 -19.05 13.76
CA GLY A 415 -13.08 -19.40 12.50
C GLY A 415 -12.17 -19.66 11.29
N TYR A 416 -10.84 -19.58 11.42
CA TYR A 416 -9.90 -19.93 10.35
C TYR A 416 -9.39 -21.36 10.55
N TRP A 417 -9.67 -22.28 9.64
CA TRP A 417 -9.17 -23.66 9.70
C TRP A 417 -8.25 -23.97 8.53
N VAL A 418 -7.17 -24.71 8.79
CA VAL A 418 -6.18 -25.09 7.77
C VAL A 418 -6.09 -26.60 7.72
N ALA A 419 -6.18 -27.16 6.53
CA ALA A 419 -5.86 -28.54 6.24
C ALA A 419 -4.43 -28.62 5.73
N ARG A 420 -3.58 -29.35 6.45
CA ARG A 420 -2.14 -29.45 6.17
C ARG A 420 -1.73 -30.90 6.00
N ARG A 421 -0.97 -31.20 4.95
CA ARG A 421 -0.33 -32.50 4.77
C ARG A 421 0.80 -32.67 5.78
N PHE A 422 0.99 -33.89 6.28
CA PHE A 422 2.07 -34.18 7.23
C PHE A 422 3.45 -33.94 6.60
N ALA A 423 3.61 -34.36 5.33
CA ALA A 423 4.72 -33.99 4.47
C ALA A 423 4.31 -34.06 2.98
N TYR A 424 5.21 -33.65 2.09
CA TYR A 424 4.95 -33.40 0.66
C TYR A 424 5.54 -34.46 -0.28
N THR A 425 6.17 -35.50 0.27
CA THR A 425 6.70 -36.63 -0.49
C THR A 425 6.13 -37.95 0.03
N GLU A 426 6.09 -38.97 -0.82
CA GLU A 426 5.68 -40.33 -0.46
C GLU A 426 6.58 -40.95 0.62
N ALA A 427 7.88 -40.61 0.62
CA ALA A 427 8.84 -41.11 1.61
C ALA A 427 8.55 -40.55 3.01
N GLU A 428 8.19 -39.27 3.11
CA GLU A 428 7.95 -38.57 4.37
C GLU A 428 6.50 -38.70 4.86
N ASN A 429 5.55 -38.91 3.94
CA ASN A 429 4.14 -39.08 4.25
C ASN A 429 3.54 -40.32 3.56
N PRO A 430 4.03 -41.53 3.87
CA PRO A 430 3.61 -42.77 3.19
C PRO A 430 2.15 -43.15 3.47
N ASN A 431 1.54 -42.51 4.47
CA ASN A 431 0.14 -42.72 4.83
C ASN A 431 -0.76 -41.57 4.35
N HIS A 432 -0.25 -40.63 3.55
CA HIS A 432 -0.97 -39.46 3.04
C HIS A 432 -1.82 -38.75 4.11
N MET A 433 -1.24 -38.56 5.28
CA MET A 433 -1.94 -37.96 6.41
C MET A 433 -2.15 -36.47 6.17
N VAL A 434 -3.37 -36.02 6.37
CA VAL A 434 -3.80 -34.63 6.37
C VAL A 434 -4.40 -34.31 7.73
N ILE A 435 -3.93 -33.25 8.37
CA ILE A 435 -4.42 -32.78 9.67
C ILE A 435 -5.18 -31.47 9.50
N PHE A 436 -6.23 -31.28 10.29
CA PHE A 436 -6.93 -30.01 10.39
C PHE A 436 -6.48 -29.26 11.63
N LEU A 437 -6.10 -28.00 11.44
CA LEU A 437 -5.63 -27.10 12.48
C LEU A 437 -6.59 -25.91 12.57
N SER A 438 -6.89 -25.45 13.78
CA SER A 438 -7.51 -24.14 13.99
C SER A 438 -6.52 -23.02 13.70
N GLY A 439 -7.01 -21.78 13.61
CA GLY A 439 -6.18 -20.57 13.46
C GLY A 439 -5.25 -20.32 14.66
N THR A 440 -5.48 -21.01 15.78
CA THR A 440 -4.61 -21.01 16.96
C THR A 440 -3.65 -22.21 17.01
N GLY A 441 -3.63 -23.05 15.97
CA GLY A 441 -2.75 -24.22 15.86
C GLY A 441 -3.25 -25.49 16.58
N HIS A 442 -4.47 -25.51 17.12
CA HIS A 442 -5.02 -26.72 17.74
C HIS A 442 -5.46 -27.73 16.70
N THR A 443 -5.12 -29.00 16.90
CA THR A 443 -5.60 -30.10 16.05
C THR A 443 -7.09 -30.32 16.26
N LEU A 444 -7.86 -30.18 15.18
CA LEU A 444 -9.31 -30.41 15.14
C LEU A 444 -9.65 -31.85 14.71
N GLY A 445 -8.72 -32.50 14.02
CA GLY A 445 -8.86 -33.85 13.50
C GLY A 445 -7.85 -34.13 12.39
N GLY A 446 -7.99 -35.28 11.73
CA GLY A 446 -7.18 -35.63 10.57
C GLY A 446 -7.80 -36.78 9.79
N PHE A 447 -7.29 -37.02 8.59
CA PHE A 447 -7.67 -38.13 7.74
C PHE A 447 -6.49 -38.57 6.86
N GLN A 448 -6.58 -39.78 6.33
CA GLN A 448 -5.69 -40.30 5.31
C GLN A 448 -6.34 -40.10 3.94
N SER A 449 -5.67 -39.42 3.02
CA SER A 449 -6.12 -39.29 1.63
C SER A 449 -5.68 -40.47 0.77
N ALA A 450 -6.37 -40.69 -0.34
CA ALA A 450 -6.03 -41.76 -1.29
C ALA A 450 -4.69 -41.54 -1.98
N ALA A 451 -4.30 -40.28 -2.17
CA ALA A 451 -3.01 -39.85 -2.73
C ALA A 451 -2.39 -38.76 -1.84
N LEU A 452 -1.11 -38.49 -2.05
CA LEU A 452 -0.38 -37.43 -1.36
C LEU A 452 -1.03 -36.05 -1.47
N GLU A 453 -1.68 -35.76 -2.60
CA GLU A 453 -2.57 -34.60 -2.75
C GLU A 453 -4.03 -35.01 -2.58
N PRO A 454 -4.74 -34.48 -1.56
CA PRO A 454 -6.15 -34.79 -1.37
C PRO A 454 -7.01 -34.14 -2.44
N THR A 455 -8.06 -34.84 -2.85
CA THR A 455 -9.08 -34.28 -3.75
C THR A 455 -10.00 -33.30 -3.02
N ALA A 456 -10.72 -32.46 -3.78
CA ALA A 456 -11.74 -31.57 -3.22
C ALA A 456 -12.85 -32.34 -2.47
N GLU A 457 -13.25 -33.52 -2.97
CA GLU A 457 -14.25 -34.37 -2.33
C GLU A 457 -13.77 -34.86 -0.95
N GLU A 458 -12.52 -35.31 -0.84
CA GLU A 458 -11.93 -35.76 0.43
C GLU A 458 -11.84 -34.63 1.45
N LEU A 459 -11.38 -33.44 1.03
CA LEU A 459 -11.33 -32.26 1.89
C LEU A 459 -12.73 -31.89 2.40
N LEU A 460 -13.73 -31.81 1.52
CA LEU A 460 -15.10 -31.45 1.90
C LEU A 460 -15.75 -32.49 2.81
N CYS A 461 -15.58 -33.78 2.51
CA CYS A 461 -16.14 -34.84 3.33
C CYS A 461 -15.55 -34.84 4.74
N ASN A 462 -14.23 -34.64 4.87
CA ASN A 462 -13.58 -34.61 6.19
C ASN A 462 -13.81 -33.28 6.90
N LEU A 463 -13.93 -32.16 6.18
CA LEU A 463 -14.36 -30.87 6.76
C LEU A 463 -15.75 -30.99 7.38
N ALA A 464 -16.71 -31.62 6.69
CA ALA A 464 -18.05 -31.85 7.22
C ALA A 464 -18.04 -32.74 8.48
N LYS A 465 -17.22 -33.79 8.51
CA LYS A 465 -17.06 -34.65 9.71
C LYS A 465 -16.49 -33.86 10.88
N THR A 466 -15.41 -33.10 10.65
CA THR A 466 -14.74 -32.31 11.68
C THR A 466 -15.66 -31.21 12.20
N ALA A 467 -16.36 -30.51 11.30
CA ALA A 467 -17.35 -29.50 11.66
C ALA A 467 -18.48 -30.08 12.51
N LYS A 468 -18.96 -31.29 12.19
CA LYS A 468 -19.98 -31.98 12.99
C LYS A 468 -19.48 -32.31 14.40
N VAL A 469 -18.23 -32.74 14.56
CA VAL A 469 -17.61 -33.01 15.86
C VAL A 469 -17.44 -31.70 16.66
N ALA A 470 -16.94 -30.65 16.00
CA ALA A 470 -16.78 -29.32 16.60
C ALA A 470 -18.11 -28.60 16.86
N LYS A 471 -19.23 -29.10 16.29
CA LYS A 471 -20.56 -28.49 16.27
C LYS A 471 -20.58 -27.07 15.68
N CYS A 472 -19.64 -26.77 14.78
CA CYS A 472 -19.53 -25.49 14.10
C CYS A 472 -18.71 -25.62 12.80
N VAL A 473 -18.81 -24.62 11.93
CA VAL A 473 -18.01 -24.51 10.70
C VAL A 473 -17.09 -23.30 10.74
N PRO A 474 -15.92 -23.37 10.08
CA PRO A 474 -15.05 -22.21 9.97
C PRO A 474 -15.69 -21.11 9.12
N THR A 475 -15.30 -19.86 9.37
CA THR A 475 -15.54 -18.75 8.44
C THR A 475 -14.60 -18.81 7.23
N ALA A 476 -13.44 -19.46 7.36
CA ALA A 476 -12.47 -19.65 6.29
C ALA A 476 -11.71 -20.98 6.42
N PHE A 477 -11.54 -21.66 5.30
CA PHE A 477 -10.87 -22.96 5.19
C PHE A 477 -9.77 -22.90 4.14
N ALA A 478 -8.58 -23.42 4.44
CA ALA A 478 -7.46 -23.38 3.52
C ALA A 478 -6.73 -24.72 3.38
N HIS A 479 -6.15 -24.95 2.20
CA HIS A 479 -5.25 -26.08 1.89
C HIS A 479 -4.18 -25.64 0.88
N ASP A 480 -3.06 -26.37 0.82
CA ASP A 480 -1.90 -26.12 -0.04
C ASP A 480 -1.96 -26.79 -1.44
N SER A 481 -3.14 -27.24 -1.87
CA SER A 481 -3.35 -27.82 -3.21
C SER A 481 -4.32 -26.94 -3.98
N ALA A 482 -3.81 -26.19 -4.95
CA ALA A 482 -4.61 -25.28 -5.76
C ALA A 482 -5.73 -26.01 -6.53
N PRO A 483 -5.49 -27.17 -7.17
CA PRO A 483 -6.56 -27.92 -7.84
C PRO A 483 -7.67 -28.36 -6.88
N ALA A 484 -7.32 -28.86 -5.70
CA ALA A 484 -8.31 -29.25 -4.70
C ALA A 484 -9.10 -28.05 -4.18
N MET A 485 -8.43 -26.92 -3.93
CA MET A 485 -9.07 -25.71 -3.42
C MET A 485 -9.99 -25.04 -4.45
N ALA A 486 -9.75 -25.19 -5.75
CA ALA A 486 -10.69 -24.76 -6.79
C ALA A 486 -12.04 -25.49 -6.64
N GLY A 487 -12.01 -26.83 -6.51
CA GLY A 487 -13.22 -27.63 -6.29
C GLY A 487 -13.90 -27.34 -4.94
N VAL A 488 -13.14 -27.12 -3.87
CA VAL A 488 -13.68 -26.71 -2.56
C VAL A 488 -14.37 -25.36 -2.65
N ARG A 489 -13.77 -24.38 -3.33
CA ARG A 489 -14.32 -23.04 -3.52
C ARG A 489 -15.62 -23.07 -4.32
N GLN A 490 -15.65 -23.86 -5.40
CA GLN A 490 -16.86 -24.07 -6.19
C GLN A 490 -17.98 -24.68 -5.33
N ALA A 491 -17.66 -25.70 -4.54
CA ALA A 491 -18.63 -26.41 -3.70
C ALA A 491 -19.13 -25.58 -2.51
N LEU A 492 -18.31 -24.69 -1.95
CA LEU A 492 -18.66 -23.83 -0.80
C LEU A 492 -19.16 -22.43 -1.19
N ARG A 493 -19.28 -22.13 -2.49
CA ARG A 493 -19.81 -20.86 -3.00
C ARG A 493 -21.21 -20.60 -2.43
N GLY A 494 -21.42 -19.41 -1.87
CA GLY A 494 -22.71 -18.99 -1.30
C GLY A 494 -23.01 -19.51 0.12
N PHE A 495 -22.15 -20.34 0.72
CA PHE A 495 -22.33 -20.81 2.10
C PHE A 495 -21.63 -19.91 3.14
N GLY A 496 -20.91 -18.89 2.67
CA GLY A 496 -20.16 -17.94 3.49
C GLY A 496 -19.08 -18.61 4.34
N VAL A 497 -18.49 -19.68 3.82
CA VAL A 497 -17.19 -20.22 4.22
C VAL A 497 -16.23 -19.85 3.10
N ARG A 498 -15.20 -19.07 3.40
CA ARG A 498 -14.19 -18.69 2.41
C ARG A 498 -13.22 -19.86 2.18
N ALA A 499 -12.85 -20.13 0.94
CA ALA A 499 -11.96 -21.22 0.56
C ALA A 499 -10.67 -20.64 -0.04
N ASP A 500 -9.60 -20.64 0.77
CA ASP A 500 -8.34 -19.98 0.48
C ASP A 500 -7.25 -21.00 0.09
N TYR A 501 -6.47 -20.73 -0.96
CA TYR A 501 -5.24 -21.46 -1.20
C TYR A 501 -4.13 -20.79 -0.40
N TYR A 502 -3.35 -21.56 0.38
CA TYR A 502 -2.15 -21.04 1.01
C TYR A 502 -0.94 -21.71 0.37
N VAL A 503 0.07 -20.90 0.04
CA VAL A 503 1.31 -21.41 -0.53
C VAL A 503 2.07 -22.17 0.57
N PRO A 504 2.44 -23.44 0.38
CA PRO A 504 3.24 -24.14 1.36
C PRO A 504 4.58 -23.40 1.56
N ALA A 505 5.11 -23.43 2.78
CA ALA A 505 6.44 -22.89 3.05
C ALA A 505 7.44 -23.53 2.07
N PRO A 506 8.39 -22.75 1.51
CA PRO A 506 9.40 -23.30 0.61
C PRO A 506 10.16 -24.43 1.30
N VAL A 507 10.61 -25.42 0.53
CA VAL A 507 11.28 -26.65 1.00
C VAL A 507 12.45 -26.37 1.96
N GLU A 508 13.07 -25.19 1.85
CA GLU A 508 14.16 -24.73 2.71
C GLU A 508 13.74 -24.47 4.17
N GLU A 509 12.46 -24.15 4.45
CA GLU A 509 11.94 -23.94 5.81
C GLU A 509 11.46 -25.23 6.49
N THR A 510 11.25 -26.32 5.74
CA THR A 510 10.81 -27.61 6.29
C THR A 510 11.93 -28.42 6.93
N GLY A 511 13.16 -27.89 6.95
CA GLY A 511 14.28 -28.51 7.66
C GLY A 511 14.60 -29.90 7.12
N ASP A 512 15.05 -29.97 5.87
CA ASP A 512 15.74 -31.17 5.40
C ASP A 512 17.06 -31.28 6.18
N SER A 513 16.97 -31.96 7.32
CA SER A 513 18.08 -32.23 8.23
C SER A 513 18.98 -33.35 7.73
N THR A 514 18.86 -33.75 6.46
CA THR A 514 19.88 -34.57 5.79
C THR A 514 21.14 -33.75 5.50
N GLN A 515 21.84 -33.31 6.55
CA GLN A 515 23.28 -33.16 6.43
C GLN A 515 23.82 -34.54 6.01
N PRO A 516 24.53 -34.67 4.88
CA PRO A 516 25.20 -35.90 4.56
C PRO A 516 26.19 -36.15 5.70
N GLY A 517 26.00 -37.28 6.39
CA GLY A 517 26.88 -37.70 7.45
C GLY A 517 28.32 -37.67 6.95
N ALA A 518 29.16 -36.92 7.66
CA ALA A 518 30.59 -37.12 7.63
C ALA A 518 30.86 -38.55 8.12
N GLY A 519 31.00 -39.46 7.16
CA GLY A 519 31.45 -40.83 7.38
C GLY A 519 32.85 -41.00 6.82
N GLU A 520 33.78 -41.23 7.75
CA GLU A 520 35.11 -41.85 7.69
C GLU A 520 36.09 -41.51 6.55
#